data_AF-A0A926XTJ2-F1
#
_entry.id   AF-A0A926XTJ2-F1
#
_cell.length_a   1.000
_cell.length_b   1.000
_cell.length_c   1.000
_cell.angle_alpha   90.00
_cell.angle_beta   90.00
_cell.angle_gamma   90.00
#
_symmetry.space_group_name_H-M   'P 1'
#
loop_
_entity.id
_entity.type
_entity.pdbx_description
1 polymer ?
#
loop_
_entity_poly.entity_id
_entity_poly.type
_entity_poly.pdbx_seq_one_letter_code
_entity_poly.pdbx_strand_id
1 'polypeptide(L)'
;MILTNKEIIELNLLSDIEPECLSGVSYDLQINEIIELENYGIVDKVILPPQGMAIAISKEEFNLPDNVTAYTTVKNRLSLKGIMAVNIGVVDPGFSGPIASLLINFGRDNFVLEKGRQFLRLTFHTFDRERLAPIGRKMPVFDTRGEYLEERIKDAKSLDSKFLSLKKTIEEVKRDILDSNEKKIDEAKKDARKDIKDTVDGAIKLAFTIIAGLVSLIIFWRTVIIPTIEVITNNKAKTEEIDSLRNITKTYESRFKNIESNILKPTIPASGTAPTSATTNQ
;
A
#
# COMPACT_ATOMS: atom_id res chain seq x y z
N MET A 1 -62.95 -8.80 -14.10
CA MET A 1 -63.73 -8.77 -12.85
C MET A 1 -62.83 -9.23 -11.72
N ILE A 2 -62.91 -8.64 -10.52
CA ILE A 2 -62.10 -9.11 -9.37
C ILE A 2 -62.67 -10.44 -8.87
N LEU A 3 -61.79 -11.40 -8.59
CA LEU A 3 -62.16 -12.70 -8.04
C LEU A 3 -62.22 -12.71 -6.51
N THR A 4 -63.20 -13.43 -5.98
CA THR A 4 -63.39 -13.72 -4.56
C THR A 4 -62.49 -14.86 -4.10
N ASN A 5 -62.34 -15.01 -2.78
CA ASN A 5 -61.60 -16.13 -2.18
C ASN A 5 -62.10 -17.51 -2.62
N LYS A 6 -63.41 -17.67 -2.81
CA LYS A 6 -63.99 -18.93 -3.28
C LYS A 6 -63.53 -19.25 -4.69
N GLU A 7 -63.62 -18.26 -5.59
CA GLU A 7 -63.17 -18.41 -6.97
C GLU A 7 -61.66 -18.64 -7.07
N ILE A 8 -60.86 -18.01 -6.21
CA ILE A 8 -59.40 -18.24 -6.14
C ILE A 8 -59.09 -19.72 -5.87
N ILE A 9 -59.82 -20.34 -4.94
CA ILE A 9 -59.66 -21.76 -4.57
C ILE A 9 -60.23 -22.67 -5.66
N GLU A 10 -61.45 -22.41 -6.12
CA GLU A 10 -62.15 -23.23 -7.12
C GLU A 10 -61.40 -23.28 -8.46
N LEU A 11 -60.75 -22.19 -8.85
CA LEU A 11 -59.93 -22.11 -10.06
C LEU A 11 -58.49 -22.58 -9.86
N ASN A 12 -58.11 -22.98 -8.64
CA ASN A 12 -56.75 -23.44 -8.29
C ASN A 12 -55.65 -22.47 -8.76
N LEU A 13 -55.82 -21.17 -8.48
CA LEU A 13 -54.92 -20.11 -8.96
C LEU A 13 -53.58 -20.04 -8.20
N LEU A 14 -53.52 -20.66 -7.02
CA LEU A 14 -52.34 -20.75 -6.16
C LEU A 14 -52.25 -22.15 -5.56
N SER A 15 -51.02 -22.65 -5.42
CA SER A 15 -50.68 -23.82 -4.61
C SER A 15 -50.39 -23.43 -3.16
N ASP A 16 -50.55 -24.35 -2.22
CA ASP A 16 -50.26 -24.18 -0.78
C ASP A 16 -51.02 -23.01 -0.10
N ILE A 17 -52.29 -22.82 -0.49
CA ILE A 17 -53.18 -21.80 0.08
C ILE A 17 -53.39 -22.04 1.58
N GLU A 18 -53.06 -21.03 2.39
CA GLU A 18 -53.35 -21.02 3.82
C GLU A 18 -54.64 -20.23 4.10
N PRO A 19 -55.61 -20.77 4.86
CA PRO A 19 -56.89 -20.10 5.12
C PRO A 19 -56.76 -18.72 5.78
N GLU A 20 -55.74 -18.53 6.60
CA GLU A 20 -55.43 -17.27 7.31
C GLU A 20 -54.88 -16.15 6.40
N CYS A 21 -54.45 -16.49 5.19
CA CYS A 21 -53.94 -15.55 4.19
C CYS A 21 -55.04 -15.03 3.26
N LEU A 22 -56.24 -15.61 3.30
CA LEU A 22 -57.39 -15.24 2.49
C LEU A 22 -58.12 -14.00 3.07
N SER A 23 -58.40 -13.01 2.22
CA SER A 23 -59.04 -11.75 2.64
C SER A 23 -60.05 -11.24 1.60
N GLY A 24 -61.28 -11.77 1.67
CA GLY A 24 -62.45 -11.44 0.82
C GLY A 24 -62.28 -11.64 -0.69
N VAL A 25 -61.43 -10.80 -1.28
CA VAL A 25 -61.12 -10.68 -2.71
C VAL A 25 -59.60 -10.63 -2.97
N SER A 26 -58.82 -11.04 -1.98
CA SER A 26 -57.37 -10.93 -2.00
C SER A 26 -56.72 -12.07 -1.22
N TYR A 27 -55.46 -12.34 -1.55
CA TYR A 27 -54.64 -13.35 -0.87
C TYR A 27 -53.29 -12.73 -0.48
N ASP A 28 -52.86 -12.95 0.76
CA ASP A 28 -51.58 -12.46 1.26
C ASP A 28 -50.48 -13.53 1.12
N LEU A 29 -49.51 -13.31 0.23
CA LEU A 29 -48.38 -14.22 0.01
C LEU A 29 -47.45 -14.26 1.21
N GLN A 30 -46.96 -15.45 1.56
CA GLN A 30 -45.99 -15.68 2.61
C GLN A 30 -44.58 -15.84 2.03
N ILE A 31 -43.55 -15.41 2.76
CA ILE A 31 -42.15 -15.66 2.39
C ILE A 31 -41.81 -17.14 2.67
N ASN A 32 -41.12 -17.82 1.74
CA ASN A 32 -40.56 -19.14 1.99
C ASN A 32 -39.03 -19.13 2.04
N GLU A 33 -38.39 -18.43 1.11
CA GLU A 33 -36.94 -18.24 1.06
C GLU A 33 -36.59 -16.77 1.00
N ILE A 34 -35.43 -16.43 1.58
CA ILE A 34 -34.83 -15.11 1.49
C ILE A 34 -33.43 -15.27 0.93
N ILE A 35 -33.09 -14.51 -0.11
CA ILE A 35 -31.73 -14.43 -0.63
C ILE A 35 -31.10 -13.15 -0.09
N GLU A 36 -30.04 -13.30 0.70
CA GLU A 36 -29.24 -12.18 1.19
C GLU A 36 -28.33 -11.63 0.08
N LEU A 37 -28.25 -10.31 -0.05
CA LEU A 37 -27.38 -9.69 -1.08
C LEU A 37 -25.90 -9.61 -0.67
N GLU A 38 -25.56 -9.77 0.61
CA GLU A 38 -24.14 -9.72 1.04
C GLU A 38 -23.41 -11.03 0.72
N ASN A 39 -24.03 -12.18 1.00
CA ASN A 39 -23.42 -13.50 0.83
C ASN A 39 -24.05 -14.34 -0.29
N TYR A 40 -25.15 -13.87 -0.89
CA TYR A 40 -25.95 -14.61 -1.87
C TYR A 40 -26.47 -15.97 -1.36
N GLY A 41 -26.57 -16.10 -0.04
CA GLY A 41 -27.07 -17.29 0.64
C GLY A 41 -28.59 -17.27 0.77
N ILE A 42 -29.19 -18.47 0.73
CA ILE A 42 -30.60 -18.67 1.05
C ILE A 42 -30.72 -18.85 2.56
N VAL A 43 -31.57 -18.04 3.20
CA VAL A 43 -31.80 -18.05 4.64
C VAL A 43 -33.29 -18.01 4.96
N ASP A 44 -33.65 -18.53 6.12
CA ASP A 44 -35.03 -18.43 6.64
C ASP A 44 -35.30 -17.09 7.34
N LYS A 45 -34.25 -16.35 7.70
CA LYS A 45 -34.36 -15.10 8.46
C LYS A 45 -33.17 -14.18 8.20
N VAL A 46 -33.44 -12.91 7.96
CA VAL A 46 -32.42 -11.86 7.81
C VAL A 46 -32.89 -10.57 8.50
N ILE A 47 -31.94 -9.81 9.03
CA ILE A 47 -32.19 -8.46 9.54
C ILE A 47 -31.85 -7.48 8.42
N LEU A 48 -32.83 -6.75 7.91
CA LEU A 48 -32.60 -5.64 6.99
C LEU A 48 -32.28 -4.37 7.78
N PRO A 49 -31.03 -3.88 7.77
CA PRO A 49 -30.73 -2.54 8.29
C PRO A 49 -31.41 -1.47 7.43
N PRO A 50 -31.47 -0.20 7.87
CA PRO A 50 -31.80 0.92 6.99
C PRO A 50 -30.97 0.86 5.70
N GLN A 51 -31.62 1.06 4.55
CA GLN A 51 -31.07 0.90 3.19
C GLN A 51 -30.63 -0.52 2.83
N GLY A 52 -30.89 -1.50 3.71
CA GLY A 52 -30.66 -2.92 3.47
C GLY A 52 -31.64 -3.50 2.46
N MET A 53 -31.19 -4.54 1.77
CA MET A 53 -31.92 -5.20 0.69
C MET A 53 -31.86 -6.71 0.82
N ALA A 54 -32.95 -7.40 0.48
CA ALA A 54 -33.00 -8.85 0.30
C ALA A 54 -34.05 -9.22 -0.74
N ILE A 55 -33.85 -10.33 -1.46
CA ILE A 55 -34.90 -10.88 -2.32
C ILE A 55 -35.73 -11.85 -1.48
N ALA A 56 -37.04 -11.63 -1.41
CA ALA A 56 -37.98 -12.53 -0.76
C ALA A 56 -38.77 -13.30 -1.82
N ILE A 57 -38.92 -14.60 -1.62
CA ILE A 57 -39.59 -15.52 -2.56
C ILE A 57 -40.83 -16.10 -1.89
N SER A 58 -41.96 -16.12 -2.61
CA SER A 58 -43.23 -16.60 -2.08
C SER A 58 -43.21 -18.10 -1.80
N LYS A 59 -43.91 -18.52 -0.75
CA LYS A 59 -44.26 -19.92 -0.48
C LYS A 59 -45.19 -20.44 -1.56
N GLU A 60 -46.26 -19.70 -1.81
CA GLU A 60 -47.26 -20.06 -2.79
C GLU A 60 -46.70 -19.96 -4.20
N GLU A 61 -47.15 -20.88 -5.05
CA GLU A 61 -46.84 -20.91 -6.47
C GLU A 61 -48.10 -20.58 -7.26
N PHE A 62 -47.96 -19.70 -8.24
CA PHE A 62 -49.05 -19.32 -9.13
C PHE A 62 -49.34 -20.45 -10.11
N ASN A 63 -50.61 -20.54 -10.49
CA ASN A 63 -51.08 -21.39 -11.58
C ASN A 63 -52.17 -20.61 -12.34
N LEU A 64 -51.76 -19.55 -13.05
CA LEU A 64 -52.69 -18.65 -13.72
C LEU A 64 -53.14 -19.20 -15.07
N PRO A 65 -54.45 -19.35 -15.32
CA PRO A 65 -54.94 -19.59 -16.67
C PRO A 65 -54.78 -18.34 -17.53
N ASP A 66 -54.85 -18.53 -18.84
CA ASP A 66 -54.60 -17.47 -19.83
C ASP A 66 -55.68 -16.35 -19.88
N ASN A 67 -56.75 -16.47 -19.11
CA ASN A 67 -57.82 -15.47 -18.98
C ASN A 67 -57.85 -14.80 -17.59
N VAL A 68 -56.83 -15.05 -16.76
CA VAL A 68 -56.69 -14.47 -15.42
C VAL A 68 -55.33 -13.79 -15.30
N THR A 69 -55.31 -12.60 -14.73
CA THR A 69 -54.10 -11.91 -14.30
C THR A 69 -54.17 -11.67 -12.80
N ALA A 70 -53.02 -11.56 -12.15
CA ALA A 70 -52.95 -11.12 -10.76
C ALA A 70 -52.28 -9.73 -10.67
N TYR A 71 -52.65 -8.97 -9.66
CA TYR A 71 -51.97 -7.74 -9.30
C TYR A 71 -51.39 -7.90 -7.90
N THR A 72 -50.07 -7.70 -7.80
CA THR A 72 -49.30 -7.81 -6.55
C THR A 72 -49.03 -6.43 -5.99
N THR A 73 -49.29 -6.26 -4.70
CA THR A 73 -49.01 -5.03 -3.95
C THR A 73 -48.25 -5.38 -2.67
N VAL A 74 -47.44 -4.47 -2.18
CA VAL A 74 -46.86 -4.63 -0.83
C VAL A 74 -47.93 -4.45 0.23
N LYS A 75 -47.88 -5.23 1.32
CA LYS A 75 -48.82 -5.03 2.44
C LYS A 75 -48.67 -3.63 3.03
N ASN A 76 -49.77 -2.92 3.23
CA ASN A 76 -49.76 -1.54 3.76
C ASN A 76 -48.97 -1.42 5.08
N ARG A 77 -49.07 -2.40 5.98
CA ARG A 77 -48.30 -2.41 7.24
C ARG A 77 -46.78 -2.45 7.02
N LEU A 78 -46.31 -3.05 5.93
CA LEU A 78 -44.91 -3.05 5.54
C LEU A 78 -44.50 -1.70 4.97
N SER A 79 -45.32 -1.12 4.09
CA SER A 79 -45.08 0.22 3.54
C SER A 79 -44.99 1.28 4.64
N LEU A 80 -45.86 1.23 5.65
CA LEU A 80 -45.81 2.14 6.79
C LEU A 80 -44.56 1.98 7.66
N LYS A 81 -43.91 0.81 7.62
CA LYS A 81 -42.61 0.56 8.28
C LYS A 81 -41.41 0.94 7.40
N GLY A 82 -41.65 1.51 6.22
CA GLY A 82 -40.62 1.87 5.25
C GLY A 82 -40.13 0.69 4.42
N ILE A 83 -40.82 -0.45 4.40
CA ILE A 83 -40.45 -1.60 3.56
C ILE A 83 -41.12 -1.46 2.20
N MET A 84 -40.28 -1.35 1.18
CA MET A 84 -40.70 -1.28 -0.22
C MET A 84 -40.39 -2.60 -0.92
N ALA A 85 -41.34 -3.08 -1.70
CA ALA A 85 -41.15 -4.20 -2.61
C ALA A 85 -40.98 -3.63 -4.02
N VAL A 86 -39.88 -3.97 -4.70
CA VAL A 86 -39.63 -3.65 -6.11
C VAL A 86 -40.09 -4.83 -6.97
N ASN A 87 -40.17 -4.62 -8.29
CA ASN A 87 -40.52 -5.66 -9.28
C ASN A 87 -41.85 -6.39 -9.01
N ILE A 88 -42.77 -5.70 -8.32
CA ILE A 88 -44.18 -6.07 -8.13
C ILE A 88 -45.07 -5.34 -9.14
N GLY A 89 -46.33 -5.76 -9.22
CA GLY A 89 -47.34 -5.25 -10.15
C GLY A 89 -48.11 -6.39 -10.80
N VAL A 90 -48.31 -6.30 -12.11
CA VAL A 90 -49.07 -7.27 -12.90
C VAL A 90 -48.31 -8.59 -13.01
N VAL A 91 -49.00 -9.70 -12.73
CA VAL A 91 -48.57 -11.07 -13.02
C VAL A 91 -49.31 -11.50 -14.28
N ASP A 92 -48.54 -11.82 -15.31
CA ASP A 92 -49.09 -12.11 -16.63
C ASP A 92 -49.94 -13.39 -16.64
N PRO A 93 -50.97 -13.46 -17.50
CA PRO A 93 -51.74 -14.69 -17.71
C PRO A 93 -50.84 -15.84 -18.19
N GLY A 94 -51.14 -17.07 -17.74
CA GLY A 94 -50.31 -18.23 -18.05
C GLY A 94 -49.07 -18.37 -17.16
N PHE A 95 -48.80 -17.42 -16.26
CA PHE A 95 -47.69 -17.52 -15.32
C PHE A 95 -47.88 -18.69 -14.34
N SER A 96 -46.82 -19.48 -14.18
CA SER A 96 -46.75 -20.60 -13.25
C SER A 96 -45.44 -20.56 -12.46
N GLY A 97 -45.53 -20.74 -11.14
CA GLY A 97 -44.39 -20.75 -10.23
C GLY A 97 -44.42 -19.64 -9.17
N PRO A 98 -43.39 -19.57 -8.30
CA PRO A 98 -43.33 -18.58 -7.23
C PRO A 98 -42.97 -17.18 -7.75
N ILE A 99 -43.26 -16.15 -6.94
CA ILE A 99 -42.84 -14.78 -7.23
C ILE A 99 -41.72 -14.36 -6.28
N ALA A 100 -40.72 -13.69 -6.84
CA ALA A 100 -39.62 -13.07 -6.10
C ALA A 100 -39.79 -11.56 -6.13
N SER A 101 -39.55 -10.89 -5.01
CA SER A 101 -39.51 -9.43 -4.95
C SER A 101 -38.30 -8.95 -4.15
N LEU A 102 -37.61 -7.93 -4.68
CA LEU A 102 -36.58 -7.23 -3.95
C LEU A 102 -37.22 -6.33 -2.88
N LEU A 103 -36.99 -6.66 -1.62
CA LEU A 103 -37.41 -5.87 -0.48
C LEU A 103 -36.30 -4.91 -0.05
N ILE A 104 -36.65 -3.64 0.11
CA ILE A 104 -35.75 -2.56 0.49
C ILE A 104 -36.27 -1.89 1.76
N ASN A 105 -35.41 -1.72 2.76
CA ASN A 105 -35.76 -0.99 3.98
C ASN A 105 -35.42 0.51 3.87
N PHE A 106 -36.41 1.36 3.57
CA PHE A 106 -36.31 2.82 3.67
C PHE A 106 -36.61 3.35 5.08
N GLY A 107 -36.97 2.48 6.02
CA GLY A 107 -37.17 2.82 7.41
C GLY A 107 -35.85 3.20 8.11
N ARG A 108 -35.98 3.73 9.33
CA ARG A 108 -34.84 4.11 10.18
C ARG A 108 -34.38 2.98 11.10
N ASP A 109 -35.24 1.99 11.30
CA ASP A 109 -35.00 0.87 12.21
C ASP A 109 -34.69 -0.40 11.43
N ASN A 110 -34.01 -1.33 12.10
CA ASN A 110 -33.81 -2.67 11.58
C ASN A 110 -35.15 -3.39 11.41
N PHE A 111 -35.31 -4.07 10.28
CA PHE A 111 -36.52 -4.83 9.97
C PHE A 111 -36.19 -6.31 9.80
N VAL A 112 -36.78 -7.15 10.64
CA VAL A 112 -36.62 -8.61 10.54
C VAL A 112 -37.48 -9.13 9.40
N LEU A 113 -36.87 -9.73 8.39
CA LEU A 113 -37.55 -10.60 7.43
C LEU A 113 -37.40 -12.05 7.87
N GLU A 114 -38.47 -12.81 7.78
CA GLU A 114 -38.48 -14.22 8.17
C GLU A 114 -39.49 -15.00 7.34
N LYS A 115 -39.18 -16.29 7.14
CA LYS A 115 -40.06 -17.29 6.56
C LYS A 115 -41.42 -17.31 7.25
N GLY A 116 -42.49 -17.50 6.46
CA GLY A 116 -43.89 -17.48 6.89
C GLY A 116 -44.49 -16.07 6.98
N ARG A 117 -43.69 -15.00 6.95
CA ARG A 117 -44.22 -13.64 7.00
C ARG A 117 -45.01 -13.31 5.73
N GLN A 118 -46.22 -12.79 5.91
CA GLN A 118 -46.99 -12.22 4.81
C GLN A 118 -46.34 -10.91 4.31
N PHE A 119 -46.01 -10.81 3.02
CA PHE A 119 -45.27 -9.67 2.47
C PHE A 119 -45.92 -8.99 1.27
N LEU A 120 -46.57 -9.75 0.39
CA LEU A 120 -47.35 -9.21 -0.72
C LEU A 120 -48.83 -9.54 -0.56
N ARG A 121 -49.67 -8.73 -1.17
CA ARG A 121 -51.11 -8.94 -1.33
C ARG A 121 -51.46 -9.03 -2.80
N LEU A 122 -52.23 -10.06 -3.13
CA LEU A 122 -52.71 -10.35 -4.46
C LEU A 122 -54.17 -9.97 -4.62
N THR A 123 -54.53 -9.47 -5.79
CA THR A 123 -55.91 -9.48 -6.29
C THR A 123 -55.91 -10.11 -7.66
N PHE A 124 -56.86 -10.99 -7.94
CA PHE A 124 -56.96 -11.66 -9.24
C PHE A 124 -58.08 -11.04 -10.06
N HIS A 125 -57.85 -10.94 -11.37
CA HIS A 125 -58.78 -10.31 -12.31
C HIS A 125 -58.98 -11.21 -13.51
N THR A 126 -60.23 -11.54 -13.80
CA THR A 126 -60.61 -12.19 -15.06
C THR A 126 -60.78 -11.16 -16.17
N PHE A 127 -60.45 -11.54 -17.39
CA PHE A 127 -60.70 -10.77 -18.59
C PHE A 127 -61.09 -11.70 -19.75
N ASP A 128 -61.61 -11.10 -20.82
CA ASP A 128 -61.99 -11.83 -22.03
C ASP A 128 -60.74 -12.11 -22.90
N ARG A 129 -60.30 -13.37 -22.92
CA ARG A 129 -59.09 -13.80 -23.65
C ARG A 129 -59.22 -13.60 -25.16
N GLU A 130 -60.42 -13.75 -25.72
CA GLU A 130 -60.64 -13.67 -27.17
C GLU A 130 -60.34 -12.27 -27.74
N ARG A 131 -60.24 -11.26 -26.87
CA ARG A 131 -59.92 -9.89 -27.22
C ARG A 131 -58.43 -9.55 -27.15
N LEU A 132 -57.57 -10.51 -26.80
CA LEU A 132 -56.12 -10.30 -26.77
C LEU A 132 -55.48 -10.52 -28.14
N ALA A 133 -54.52 -9.66 -28.48
CA ALA A 133 -53.56 -9.95 -29.53
C ALA A 133 -52.70 -11.17 -29.16
N PRO A 134 -52.15 -11.92 -30.13
CA PRO A 134 -51.28 -13.06 -29.85
C PRO A 134 -50.13 -12.68 -28.91
N ILE A 135 -49.95 -13.46 -27.84
CA ILE A 135 -48.85 -13.27 -26.89
C ILE A 135 -47.56 -13.72 -27.58
N GLY A 136 -46.74 -12.76 -28.01
CA GLY A 136 -45.49 -13.03 -28.73
C GLY A 136 -44.28 -13.34 -27.83
N ARG A 137 -44.41 -13.21 -26.50
CA ARG A 137 -43.32 -13.48 -25.55
C ARG A 137 -43.51 -14.83 -24.91
N LYS A 138 -42.48 -15.68 -24.96
CA LYS A 138 -42.39 -16.85 -24.10
C LYS A 138 -41.90 -16.42 -22.73
N MET A 139 -42.65 -16.73 -21.68
CA MET A 139 -42.15 -16.57 -20.32
C MET A 139 -41.09 -17.66 -20.06
N PRO A 140 -40.05 -17.34 -19.28
CA PRO A 140 -39.15 -18.38 -18.79
C PRO A 140 -39.95 -19.36 -17.94
N VAL A 141 -39.84 -20.64 -18.26
CA VAL A 141 -40.42 -21.75 -17.50
C VAL A 141 -39.29 -22.36 -16.69
N PHE A 142 -39.54 -22.60 -15.41
CA PHE A 142 -38.61 -23.27 -14.50
C PHE A 142 -39.24 -24.61 -14.14
N ASP A 143 -38.52 -25.73 -14.36
CA ASP A 143 -39.06 -27.07 -14.13
C ASP A 143 -39.06 -27.39 -12.64
N THR A 144 -38.14 -26.79 -11.89
CA THR A 144 -38.04 -26.98 -10.44
C THR A 144 -37.87 -25.66 -9.68
N ARG A 145 -38.29 -25.67 -8.41
CA ARG A 145 -38.02 -24.57 -7.48
C ARG A 145 -36.53 -24.29 -7.31
N GLY A 146 -35.68 -25.32 -7.38
CA GLY A 146 -34.22 -25.19 -7.30
C GLY A 146 -33.65 -24.35 -8.45
N GLU A 147 -34.07 -24.64 -9.69
CA GLU A 147 -33.68 -23.85 -10.87
C GLU A 147 -34.15 -22.40 -10.76
N TYR A 148 -35.37 -22.18 -10.26
CA TYR A 148 -35.88 -20.83 -10.00
C TYR A 148 -34.97 -20.08 -9.01
N LEU A 149 -34.60 -20.72 -7.90
CA LEU A 149 -33.73 -20.14 -6.87
C LEU A 149 -32.34 -19.80 -7.42
N GLU A 150 -31.74 -20.69 -8.21
CA GLU A 150 -30.44 -20.44 -8.86
C GLU A 150 -30.48 -19.20 -9.75
N GLU A 151 -31.56 -19.02 -10.53
CA GLU A 151 -31.73 -17.84 -11.36
C GLU A 151 -31.91 -16.58 -10.52
N ARG A 152 -32.69 -16.63 -9.43
CA ARG A 152 -32.83 -15.49 -8.50
C ARG A 152 -31.52 -15.15 -7.78
N ILE A 153 -30.64 -16.13 -7.54
CA ILE A 153 -29.29 -15.87 -7.01
C ILE A 153 -28.43 -15.14 -8.04
N LYS A 154 -28.55 -15.45 -9.34
CA LYS A 154 -27.86 -14.69 -10.39
C LYS A 154 -28.37 -13.26 -10.45
N ASP A 155 -29.69 -13.06 -10.36
CA ASP A 155 -30.29 -11.74 -10.26
C ASP A 155 -29.74 -10.98 -9.04
N ALA A 156 -29.64 -11.63 -7.87
CA ALA A 156 -29.07 -11.06 -6.65
C ALA A 156 -27.61 -10.59 -6.85
N LYS A 157 -26.78 -11.39 -7.55
CA LYS A 157 -25.38 -11.04 -7.86
C LYS A 157 -25.24 -9.86 -8.81
N SER A 158 -26.26 -9.59 -9.63
CA SER A 158 -26.28 -8.41 -10.50
C SER A 158 -26.60 -7.11 -9.74
N LEU A 159 -27.16 -7.22 -8.53
CA LEU A 159 -27.47 -6.09 -7.67
C LEU A 159 -26.25 -5.75 -6.80
N ASP A 160 -25.86 -4.48 -6.78
CA ASP A 160 -24.84 -4.01 -5.85
C ASP A 160 -25.45 -3.90 -4.44
N SER A 161 -24.97 -4.73 -3.51
CA SER A 161 -25.40 -4.72 -2.10
C SER A 161 -25.14 -3.37 -1.41
N LYS A 162 -24.25 -2.53 -1.97
CA LYS A 162 -23.93 -1.19 -1.47
C LYS A 162 -24.70 -0.07 -2.15
N PHE A 163 -25.52 -0.37 -3.18
CA PHE A 163 -26.18 0.65 -4.01
C PHE A 163 -26.89 1.74 -3.21
N LEU A 164 -27.59 1.36 -2.13
CA LEU A 164 -28.32 2.30 -1.29
C LEU A 164 -27.55 2.76 -0.04
N SER A 165 -26.47 2.08 0.34
CA SER A 165 -25.79 2.28 1.62
C SER A 165 -24.73 3.39 1.57
N LEU A 166 -25.11 4.59 1.13
CA LEU A 166 -24.18 5.71 0.91
C LEU A 166 -23.29 6.00 2.13
N LYS A 167 -23.85 5.94 3.34
CA LYS A 167 -23.09 6.16 4.58
C LYS A 167 -22.01 5.10 4.79
N LYS A 168 -22.33 3.82 4.57
CA LYS A 168 -21.37 2.71 4.68
C LYS A 168 -20.26 2.87 3.64
N THR A 169 -20.64 3.20 2.41
CA THR A 169 -19.70 3.47 1.31
C THR A 169 -18.77 4.65 1.65
N ILE A 170 -19.30 5.75 2.20
CA ILE A 170 -18.48 6.90 2.63
C ILE A 170 -17.51 6.51 3.75
N GLU A 171 -17.95 5.75 4.75
CA GLU A 171 -17.08 5.33 5.87
C GLU A 171 -16.01 4.32 5.43
N GLU A 172 -16.29 3.49 4.43
CA GLU A 172 -15.28 2.63 3.79
C GLU A 172 -14.25 3.47 3.02
N VAL A 173 -14.70 4.36 2.14
CA VAL A 173 -13.82 5.27 1.37
C VAL A 173 -12.96 6.13 2.30
N LYS A 174 -13.54 6.64 3.39
CA LYS A 174 -12.80 7.41 4.39
C LYS A 174 -11.69 6.58 5.04
N ARG A 175 -11.96 5.34 5.43
CA ARG A 175 -10.95 4.43 5.99
C ARG A 175 -9.84 4.13 4.98
N ASP A 176 -10.20 3.82 3.75
CA ASP A 176 -9.21 3.54 2.69
C ASP A 176 -8.28 4.73 2.43
N ILE A 177 -8.82 5.96 2.44
CA ILE A 177 -8.03 7.19 2.31
C ILE A 177 -7.10 7.38 3.52
N LEU A 178 -7.59 7.17 4.74
CA LEU A 178 -6.78 7.29 5.95
C LEU A 178 -5.64 6.27 5.97
N ASP A 179 -5.94 5.00 5.70
CA ASP A 179 -4.94 3.91 5.66
C ASP A 179 -3.89 4.15 4.57
N SER A 180 -4.31 4.66 3.40
CA SER A 180 -3.41 5.04 2.31
C SER A 180 -2.47 6.18 2.68
N ASN A 181 -3.00 7.20 3.39
CA ASN A 181 -2.21 8.32 3.86
C ASN A 181 -1.22 7.92 4.96
N GLU A 182 -1.63 7.06 5.91
CA GLU A 182 -0.73 6.54 6.94
C GLU A 182 0.45 5.77 6.34
N LYS A 183 0.19 4.89 5.36
CA LYS A 183 1.26 4.17 4.64
C LYS A 183 2.25 5.12 3.98
N LYS A 184 1.77 6.16 3.28
CA LYS A 184 2.64 7.17 2.64
C LYS A 184 3.47 7.94 3.67
N ILE A 185 2.90 8.27 4.83
CA ILE A 185 3.62 8.94 5.91
C ILE A 185 4.72 8.03 6.47
N ASP A 186 4.44 6.75 6.65
CA ASP A 186 5.42 5.78 7.16
C ASP A 186 6.55 5.50 6.16
N GLU A 187 6.22 5.42 4.87
CA GLU A 187 7.20 5.36 3.78
C GLU A 187 8.10 6.61 3.78
N ALA A 188 7.51 7.81 3.81
CA ALA A 188 8.26 9.06 3.86
C ALA A 188 9.16 9.19 5.11
N LYS A 189 8.69 8.74 6.28
CA LYS A 189 9.50 8.68 7.51
C LYS A 189 10.66 7.72 7.39
N LYS A 190 10.45 6.56 6.74
CA LYS A 190 11.48 5.55 6.53
C LYS A 190 12.56 6.07 5.58
N ASP A 191 12.17 6.73 4.50
CA ASP A 191 13.09 7.36 3.55
C ASP A 191 13.90 8.47 4.22
N ALA A 192 13.25 9.37 4.97
CA ALA A 192 13.94 10.41 5.73
C ALA A 192 14.94 9.83 6.75
N ARG A 193 14.59 8.75 7.45
CA ARG A 193 15.52 8.06 8.37
C ARG A 193 16.71 7.46 7.65
N LYS A 194 16.50 6.90 6.45
CA LYS A 194 17.57 6.34 5.63
C LYS A 194 18.53 7.44 5.17
N ASP A 195 18.01 8.56 4.66
CA ASP A 195 18.82 9.69 4.20
C ASP A 195 19.67 10.28 5.33
N ILE A 196 19.10 10.42 6.53
CA ILE A 196 19.84 10.85 7.72
C ILE A 196 20.96 9.86 8.05
N LYS A 197 20.66 8.55 8.04
CA LYS A 197 21.64 7.51 8.34
C LYS A 197 22.78 7.51 7.33
N ASP A 198 22.47 7.59 6.04
CA ASP A 198 23.46 7.61 4.95
C ASP A 198 24.37 8.85 5.06
N THR A 199 23.80 10.00 5.44
CA THR A 199 24.56 11.23 5.70
C THR A 199 25.52 11.08 6.89
N VAL A 200 25.04 10.54 8.01
CA VAL A 200 25.85 10.30 9.21
C VAL A 200 26.96 9.28 8.94
N ASP A 201 26.65 8.16 8.29
CA ASP A 201 27.61 7.13 7.93
C ASP A 201 28.68 7.68 6.96
N GLY A 202 28.29 8.55 6.03
CA GLY A 202 29.21 9.27 5.15
C GLY A 202 30.19 10.17 5.91
N ALA A 203 29.69 10.96 6.87
CA ALA A 203 30.51 11.82 7.71
C ALA A 203 31.50 11.01 8.59
N ILE A 204 31.04 9.90 9.17
CA ILE A 204 31.88 8.99 9.95
C ILE A 204 33.02 8.42 9.08
N LYS A 205 32.71 7.93 7.88
CA LYS A 205 33.73 7.41 6.94
C LYS A 205 34.77 8.47 6.57
N LEU A 206 34.35 9.71 6.33
CA LEU A 206 35.26 10.81 6.04
C LEU A 206 36.19 11.10 7.22
N ALA A 207 35.65 11.16 8.44
CA ALA A 207 36.44 11.37 9.65
C ALA A 207 37.49 10.28 9.85
N PHE A 208 37.12 9.00 9.68
CA PHE A 208 38.08 7.89 9.74
C PHE A 208 39.18 8.01 8.68
N THR A 209 38.83 8.44 7.46
CA THR A 209 39.79 8.62 6.36
C THR A 209 40.80 9.73 6.69
N ILE A 210 40.32 10.85 7.24
CA ILE A 210 41.18 11.96 7.69
C ILE A 210 42.11 11.51 8.81
N ILE A 211 41.58 10.80 9.83
CA ILE A 211 42.38 10.29 10.96
C ILE A 211 43.46 9.33 10.45
N ALA A 212 43.12 8.38 9.58
CA ALA A 212 44.09 7.45 9.01
C ALA A 212 45.19 8.17 8.21
N GLY A 213 44.84 9.23 7.47
CA GLY A 213 45.79 10.08 6.77
C GLY A 213 46.75 10.81 7.73
N LEU A 214 46.23 11.37 8.82
CA LEU A 214 47.05 12.03 9.85
C LEU A 214 48.01 11.04 10.54
N VAL A 215 47.54 9.84 10.88
CA VAL A 215 48.39 8.78 11.45
C VAL A 215 49.53 8.42 10.49
N SER A 216 49.21 8.27 9.19
CA SER A 216 50.20 7.99 8.15
C SER A 216 51.23 9.13 8.02
N LEU A 217 50.79 10.38 8.14
CA LEU A 217 51.67 11.56 8.13
C LEU A 217 52.63 11.58 9.33
N ILE A 218 52.13 11.24 10.52
CA ILE A 218 52.96 11.13 11.74
C ILE A 218 54.02 10.04 11.58
N ILE A 219 53.64 8.89 11.06
CA ILE A 219 54.57 7.78 10.79
C ILE A 219 55.64 8.25 9.80
N PHE A 220 55.25 8.88 8.68
CA PHE A 220 56.19 9.39 7.68
C PHE A 220 57.18 10.41 8.25
N TRP A 221 56.70 11.35 9.08
CA TRP A 221 57.57 12.31 9.77
C TRP A 221 58.60 11.61 10.64
N ARG A 222 58.20 10.57 11.36
CA ARG A 222 59.05 9.81 12.27
C ARG A 222 60.05 8.91 11.54
N THR A 223 59.66 8.28 10.44
CA THR A 223 60.50 7.27 9.76
C THR A 223 61.36 7.84 8.64
N VAL A 224 60.94 8.94 8.00
CA VAL A 224 61.64 9.50 6.84
C VAL A 224 62.27 10.85 7.20
N ILE A 225 61.46 11.80 7.68
CA ILE A 225 61.90 13.20 7.84
C ILE A 225 62.92 13.33 8.97
N ILE A 226 62.60 12.84 10.18
CA ILE A 226 63.51 12.95 11.34
C ILE A 226 64.90 12.34 11.06
N PRO A 227 65.01 11.09 10.57
CA PRO A 227 66.31 10.51 10.28
C PRO A 227 67.08 11.25 9.18
N THR A 228 66.38 11.76 8.17
CA THR A 228 67.02 12.53 7.08
C THR A 228 67.59 13.84 7.60
N ILE A 229 66.87 14.55 8.48
CA ILE A 229 67.38 15.76 9.13
C ILE A 229 68.62 15.44 9.97
N GLU A 230 68.60 14.34 10.73
CA GLU A 230 69.74 13.92 11.56
C GLU A 230 70.99 13.63 10.71
N VAL A 231 70.84 12.92 9.58
CA VAL A 231 71.92 12.69 8.62
C VAL A 231 72.46 14.00 8.05
N ILE A 232 71.60 14.94 7.69
CA ILE A 232 72.00 16.26 7.17
C ILE A 232 72.79 17.03 8.23
N THR A 233 72.32 17.07 9.48
CA THR A 233 73.00 17.77 10.57
C THR A 233 74.37 17.16 10.90
N ASN A 234 74.48 15.84 10.96
CA ASN A 234 75.75 15.15 11.18
C ASN A 234 76.75 15.36 10.03
N ASN A 235 76.28 15.36 8.78
CA ASN A 235 77.13 15.65 7.63
C ASN A 235 77.64 17.09 7.62
N LYS A 236 76.82 18.05 8.09
CA LYS A 236 77.24 19.45 8.27
C LYS A 236 78.32 19.58 9.35
N ALA A 237 78.18 18.89 10.48
CA ALA A 237 79.21 18.86 11.52
C ALA A 237 80.53 18.23 11.01
N LYS A 238 80.46 17.14 10.24
CA LYS A 238 81.65 16.52 9.62
C LYS A 238 82.32 17.43 8.58
N THR A 239 81.56 18.23 7.83
CA THR A 239 82.15 19.18 6.87
C THR A 239 82.90 20.30 7.58
N GLU A 240 82.36 20.82 8.69
CA GLU A 240 83.05 21.80 9.55
C GLU A 240 84.34 21.22 10.17
N GLU A 241 84.32 19.95 10.59
CA GLU A 241 85.50 19.24 11.10
C GLU A 241 86.56 19.03 10.01
N ILE A 242 86.16 18.62 8.80
CA ILE A 242 87.06 18.47 7.64
C ILE A 242 87.69 19.81 7.25
N ASP A 243 86.94 20.92 7.29
CA ASP A 243 87.49 22.24 6.99
C ASP A 243 88.50 22.72 8.06
N SER A 244 88.28 22.35 9.33
CA SER A 244 89.25 22.58 10.40
C SER A 244 90.56 21.81 10.19
N LEU A 245 90.47 20.53 9.82
CA LEU A 245 91.63 19.68 9.52
C LEU A 245 92.37 20.17 8.28
N ARG A 246 91.66 20.63 7.24
CA ARG A 246 92.26 21.23 6.04
C ARG A 246 93.05 22.50 6.36
N ASN A 247 92.55 23.35 7.27
CA ASN A 247 93.28 24.52 7.74
C ASN A 247 94.54 24.16 8.55
N ILE A 248 94.46 23.11 9.38
CA ILE A 248 95.62 22.57 10.10
C ILE A 248 96.68 22.05 9.11
N THR A 249 96.28 21.26 8.10
CA THR A 249 97.21 20.73 7.09
C THR A 249 97.90 21.85 6.31
N LYS A 250 97.18 22.89 5.88
CA LYS A 250 97.78 24.09 5.24
C LYS A 250 98.83 24.75 6.14
N THR A 251 98.57 24.80 7.44
CA THR A 251 99.51 25.36 8.43
C THR A 251 100.80 24.54 8.49
N TYR A 252 100.70 23.21 8.47
CA TYR A 252 101.85 22.32 8.44
C TYR A 252 102.63 22.42 7.11
N GLU A 253 101.97 22.48 5.96
CA GLU A 253 102.63 22.67 4.66
C GLU A 253 103.43 23.98 4.60
N SER A 254 102.88 25.09 5.11
CA SER A 254 103.61 26.36 5.21
C SER A 254 104.84 26.26 6.10
N ARG A 255 104.76 25.53 7.22
CA ARG A 255 105.92 25.28 8.09
C ARG A 255 106.97 24.40 7.42
N PHE A 256 106.55 23.38 6.67
CA PHE A 256 107.45 22.49 5.93
C PHE A 256 108.21 23.22 4.83
N LYS A 257 107.52 24.07 4.03
CA LYS A 257 108.17 24.93 3.03
C LYS A 257 109.21 25.87 3.63
N ASN A 258 108.96 26.39 4.84
CA ASN A 258 109.88 27.26 5.56
C ASN A 258 111.15 26.50 6.04
N ILE A 259 111.01 25.21 6.36
CA ILE A 259 112.13 24.33 6.72
C ILE A 259 112.95 23.96 5.47
N GLU A 260 112.30 23.59 4.36
CA GLU A 260 112.97 23.33 3.08
C GLU A 260 113.78 24.54 2.60
N SER A 261 113.24 25.76 2.72
CA SER A 261 113.97 26.98 2.35
C SER A 261 115.20 27.27 3.21
N ASN A 262 115.31 26.70 4.42
CA ASN A 262 116.42 26.94 5.34
C ASN A 262 117.53 25.87 5.29
N ILE A 263 117.29 24.69 4.68
CA ILE A 263 118.26 23.57 4.64
C ILE A 263 119.01 23.50 3.30
N LEU A 264 118.47 24.06 2.22
CA LEU A 264 119.07 24.05 0.88
C LEU A 264 119.39 25.46 0.37
N LYS A 265 120.45 26.10 0.89
CA LYS A 265 121.29 27.02 0.11
C LYS A 265 122.73 27.13 0.68
N PRO A 266 123.77 27.16 -0.18
CA PRO A 266 125.18 26.89 0.17
C PRO A 266 126.00 28.17 0.40
N THR A 267 127.16 28.08 1.03
CA THR A 267 128.13 29.20 1.05
C THR A 267 129.58 28.70 0.90
N ILE A 268 130.18 29.03 -0.25
CA ILE A 268 131.62 28.99 -0.55
C ILE A 268 132.19 30.39 -0.23
N PRO A 269 133.42 30.53 0.32
CA PRO A 269 134.17 31.77 0.20
C PRO A 269 135.50 31.60 -0.56
N ALA A 270 135.81 32.64 -1.33
CA ALA A 270 136.98 32.80 -2.20
C ALA A 270 138.18 33.48 -1.49
N SER A 271 139.35 33.31 -2.11
CA SER A 271 140.68 33.80 -1.75
C SER A 271 140.88 35.33 -1.86
N GLY A 272 141.81 35.89 -1.06
CA GLY A 272 142.55 37.11 -1.43
C GLY A 272 142.95 38.02 -0.26
N THR A 273 144.25 38.13 -0.02
CA THR A 273 144.97 38.83 1.06
C THR A 273 145.30 40.30 0.80
N ALA A 274 145.61 41.00 1.92
CA ALA A 274 146.59 42.11 2.09
C ALA A 274 146.02 43.57 2.20
N PRO A 275 146.79 44.56 2.72
CA PRO A 275 146.75 44.96 4.14
C PRO A 275 146.68 46.48 4.36
N THR A 276 146.35 46.96 5.58
CA THR A 276 146.92 48.20 6.17
C THR A 276 146.53 48.38 7.64
N SER A 277 147.46 48.95 8.40
CA SER A 277 147.49 49.18 9.84
C SER A 277 147.03 50.60 10.27
N ALA A 278 146.79 50.77 11.58
CA ALA A 278 146.50 51.98 12.41
C ALA A 278 145.00 52.11 12.81
N THR A 279 144.58 52.31 14.07
CA THR A 279 145.23 52.87 15.28
C THR A 279 144.38 52.52 16.54
N THR A 280 145.03 52.30 17.72
CA THR A 280 144.65 52.81 19.08
C THR A 280 143.36 52.28 19.75
N ASN A 281 143.23 51.87 21.03
CA ASN A 281 143.98 51.72 22.31
C ASN A 281 143.03 50.85 23.18
N GLN A 282 143.37 49.95 24.11
CA GLN A 282 144.57 49.42 24.76
C GLN A 282 144.40 47.89 24.82
#